data_AF-A0A0J8DFJ2-F1
#
_entry.id   AF-A0A0J8DFJ2-F1
#
_cell.length_a   1.000
_cell.length_b   1.000
_cell.length_c   1.000
_cell.angle_alpha   90.00
_cell.angle_beta   90.00
_cell.angle_gamma   90.00
#
_symmetry.space_group_name_H-M   'P 1'
#
loop_
_entity.id
_entity.type
_entity.pdbx_description
1 polymer ?
#
loop_
_entity_poly.entity_id
_entity_poly.type
_entity_poly.pdbx_seq_one_letter_code
_entity_poly.pdbx_strand_id
1 'polypeptide(L)'
;MRGFFSLSPNELILLATTISLQIAEVTDADQQNVLGNFFGALSSNLQTIAAQAESLKSASESNSKKGSNSSDDSSDDSSEG
;
A
#
# COMPACT_ATOMS: atom_id res chain seq x y z
N MET A 1 7.85 -19.61 -16.55
CA MET A 1 8.20 -19.55 -15.11
C MET A 1 7.20 -18.63 -14.41
N ARG A 2 6.64 -19.05 -13.28
CA ARG A 2 5.88 -18.16 -12.39
C ARG A 2 6.88 -17.32 -11.60
N GLY A 3 6.70 -16.00 -11.55
CA GLY A 3 7.57 -15.10 -10.79
C GLY A 3 7.28 -15.19 -9.29
N PHE A 4 8.23 -14.75 -8.45
CA PHE A 4 8.07 -14.76 -6.98
C PHE A 4 6.77 -14.07 -6.52
N PHE A 5 6.39 -12.97 -7.16
CA PHE A 5 5.17 -12.21 -6.90
C PHE A 5 3.87 -12.88 -7.41
N SER A 6 3.94 -14.08 -7.97
CA SER A 6 2.77 -14.85 -8.43
C SER A 6 2.43 -16.04 -7.54
N LEU A 7 3.15 -16.21 -6.42
CA LEU A 7 2.81 -17.19 -5.39
C LEU A 7 1.50 -16.76 -4.69
N SER A 8 0.65 -17.74 -4.41
CA SER A 8 -0.54 -17.54 -3.59
C SER A 8 -0.16 -17.21 -2.13
N PRO A 9 -1.07 -16.62 -1.34
CA PRO A 9 -0.81 -16.33 0.07
C PRO A 9 -0.36 -17.57 0.88
N ASN A 10 -0.96 -18.73 0.61
CA ASN A 10 -0.60 -19.98 1.30
C ASN A 10 0.82 -20.46 0.92
N GLU A 11 1.21 -20.34 -0.35
CA GLU A 11 2.56 -20.69 -0.80
C GLU A 11 3.61 -19.75 -0.20
N LEU A 12 3.29 -18.45 -0.06
CA LEU A 12 4.17 -17.48 0.60
C LEU A 12 4.35 -17.78 2.08
N ILE A 13 3.28 -18.16 2.80
CA ILE A 13 3.35 -18.56 4.21
C ILE A 13 4.22 -19.82 4.36
N LEU A 14 4.04 -20.81 3.50
CA LEU A 14 4.85 -22.04 3.53
C LEU A 14 6.33 -21.74 3.28
N LEU A 15 6.63 -20.88 2.31
CA LEU A 15 7.99 -20.45 2.03
C LEU A 15 8.61 -19.69 3.20
N ALA A 16 7.89 -18.73 3.78
CA ALA A 16 8.34 -17.97 4.96
C ALA A 16 8.64 -18.92 6.13
N THR A 17 7.76 -19.88 6.40
CA THR A 17 7.95 -20.90 7.44
C THR A 17 9.21 -21.73 7.18
N THR A 18 9.42 -22.18 5.94
CA THR A 18 10.59 -22.98 5.56
C THR A 18 11.89 -22.20 5.79
N ILE A 19 11.92 -20.93 5.38
CA ILE A 19 13.08 -20.05 5.59
C ILE A 19 13.31 -19.81 7.09
N SER A 20 12.26 -19.56 7.88
CA SER A 20 12.36 -19.36 9.32
C SER A 20 12.94 -20.58 10.04
N LEU A 21 12.54 -21.80 9.65
CA LEU A 21 13.11 -23.03 10.21
C LEU A 21 14.60 -23.15 9.92
N GLN A 22 15.02 -22.93 8.66
CA GLN A 22 16.45 -22.98 8.31
C GLN A 22 17.28 -21.91 9.02
N ILE A 23 16.73 -20.71 9.23
CA ILE A 23 17.41 -19.67 10.00
C ILE A 23 17.56 -20.09 11.47
N ALA A 24 16.50 -20.65 12.07
CA ALA A 24 16.51 -21.07 13.47
C ALA A 24 17.53 -22.19 13.75
N GLU A 25 17.84 -23.04 12.76
CA GLU A 25 18.87 -24.08 12.89
C GLU A 25 20.30 -23.53 13.02
N VAL A 26 20.57 -22.31 12.52
CA VAL A 26 21.92 -21.74 12.44
C VAL A 26 22.11 -20.47 13.27
N THR A 27 21.10 -20.08 14.06
CA THR A 27 21.12 -18.86 14.89
C THR A 27 20.70 -19.15 16.32
N ASP A 28 21.25 -18.40 17.27
CA ASP A 28 20.81 -18.42 18.67
C ASP A 28 19.59 -17.52 18.93
N ALA A 29 19.04 -17.57 20.14
CA ALA A 29 17.84 -16.83 20.51
C ALA A 29 17.99 -15.30 20.37
N ASP A 30 19.17 -14.75 20.68
CA ASP A 30 19.39 -13.30 20.60
C ASP A 30 19.44 -12.86 19.14
N GLN A 31 20.12 -13.64 18.29
CA GLN A 31 20.16 -13.42 16.84
C GLN A 31 18.77 -13.54 16.22
N GLN A 32 17.98 -14.54 16.60
CA GLN A 32 16.59 -14.71 16.15
C GLN A 32 15.72 -13.50 16.54
N ASN A 33 15.87 -12.99 17.77
CA ASN A 33 15.14 -11.81 18.22
C ASN A 33 15.50 -10.56 17.40
N VAL A 34 16.80 -10.33 17.15
CA VAL A 34 17.26 -9.20 16.34
C VAL A 34 16.75 -9.30 14.90
N LEU A 35 16.86 -10.47 14.27
CA LEU A 35 16.38 -10.70 12.91
C LEU A 35 14.85 -10.57 12.83
N GLY A 36 14.12 -11.14 13.78
CA GLY A 36 12.66 -11.01 13.87
C GLY A 36 12.22 -9.56 13.97
N ASN A 37 12.85 -8.79 14.85
CA ASN A 37 12.57 -7.35 15.00
C ASN A 37 12.88 -6.58 13.71
N PHE A 38 13.99 -6.91 13.04
CA PHE A 38 14.34 -6.30 11.75
C PHE A 38 13.28 -6.57 10.67
N PHE A 39 12.87 -7.83 10.46
CA PHE A 39 11.85 -8.17 9.47
C PHE A 39 10.47 -7.60 9.83
N GLY A 40 10.12 -7.54 11.12
CA GLY A 40 8.92 -6.89 11.60
C GLY A 40 8.89 -5.39 11.27
N ALA A 41 9.97 -4.67 11.57
CA ALA A 41 10.11 -3.25 11.24
C ALA A 41 10.09 -3.00 9.73
N LEU A 42 10.79 -3.84 8.94
CA LEU A 42 10.77 -3.78 7.48
C LEU A 42 9.35 -3.93 6.94
N SER A 43 8.59 -4.91 7.41
CA SER A 43 7.20 -5.13 7.00
C SER A 43 6.31 -3.92 7.32
N SER A 44 6.40 -3.40 8.55
CA SER A 44 5.63 -2.22 8.97
C SER A 44 5.94 -0.98 8.12
N ASN A 45 7.22 -0.76 7.81
CA ASN A 45 7.65 0.36 6.97
C ASN A 45 7.12 0.23 5.54
N LEU A 46 7.17 -0.96 4.94
CA LEU A 46 6.63 -1.21 3.60
C LEU A 46 5.11 -0.98 3.55
N GLN A 47 4.38 -1.47 4.54
CA GLN A 47 2.93 -1.24 4.66
C GLN A 47 2.60 0.25 4.78
N THR A 48 3.39 0.99 5.57
CA THR A 48 3.24 2.44 5.71
C THR A 48 3.47 3.18 4.39
N ILE A 49 4.54 2.84 3.66
CA ILE A 49 4.83 3.43 2.35
C ILE A 49 3.70 3.16 1.35
N ALA A 50 3.19 1.92 1.31
CA ALA A 50 2.09 1.55 0.42
C ALA A 50 0.80 2.32 0.74
N ALA A 51 0.42 2.39 2.02
CA ALA A 51 -0.76 3.13 2.47
C ALA A 51 -0.66 4.64 2.15
N GLN A 52 0.53 5.23 2.32
CA GLN A 52 0.78 6.62 1.96
C GLN A 52 0.68 6.84 0.45
N ALA A 53 1.24 5.94 -0.37
CA ALA A 53 1.16 6.03 -1.83
C ALA A 53 -0.30 5.96 -2.33
N GLU A 54 -1.11 5.07 -1.76
CA GLU A 54 -2.53 4.93 -2.09
C GLU A 54 -3.36 6.15 -1.66
N SER A 55 -3.05 6.70 -0.47
CA SER A 55 -3.70 7.92 0.03
C SER A 55 -3.44 9.12 -0.88
N LEU A 56 -2.18 9.30 -1.32
CA LEU A 56 -1.79 10.39 -2.23
C LEU A 56 -2.46 10.24 -3.61
N LYS A 57 -2.55 9.01 -4.13
CA LYS A 57 -3.26 8.72 -5.39
C LYS A 57 -4.76 9.04 -5.28
N SER A 58 -5.39 8.65 -4.18
CA SER A 58 -6.82 8.93 -3.96
C SER A 58 -7.11 10.43 -3.82
N ALA A 59 -6.19 11.18 -3.19
CA ALA A 59 -6.28 12.63 -3.05
C ALA A 59 -6.13 13.37 -4.39
N SER A 60 -5.22 12.92 -5.27
CA SER A 60 -5.04 13.51 -6.60
C SER A 60 -6.23 13.24 -7.52
N GLU A 61 -6.79 12.03 -7.51
CA GLU A 61 -8.00 11.68 -8.28
C GLU A 61 -9.24 12.47 -7.85
N SER A 62 -9.37 12.78 -6.55
CA SER A 62 -10.48 13.58 -6.01
C SER A 62 -10.45 15.04 -6.47
N ASN A 63 -9.26 15.60 -6.69
CA ASN A 63 -9.09 16.99 -7.12
C ASN A 63 -9.37 17.18 -8.62
N SER A 64 -9.23 16.13 -9.44
CA SER A 64 -9.52 16.16 -10.88
C SER A 64 -11.01 16.11 -11.22
N LYS A 65 -11.88 15.61 -10.33
CA LYS A 65 -13.35 15.55 -10.56
C LYS A 65 -14.11 16.84 -10.25
N LYS A 66 -13.49 17.81 -9.55
CA LYS A 66 -14.18 19.05 -9.12
C LYS A 66 -14.15 20.19 -10.15
N GLY A 67 -13.43 20.02 -11.26
CA GLY A 67 -13.22 21.07 -12.28
C GLY A 67 -14.13 21.03 -13.51
N SER A 68 -15.14 20.15 -13.58
CA SER A 68 -16.02 20.05 -14.75
C SER A 68 -17.48 19.96 -14.33
N ASN A 69 -17.96 20.99 -13.60
CA ASN A 69 -19.37 21.37 -13.62
C ASN A 69 -19.51 22.85 -13.21
N SER A 70 -18.96 23.74 -14.03
CA SER A 70 -19.39 25.13 -14.10
C SER A 70 -19.59 25.47 -15.57
N SER A 71 -20.62 24.88 -16.17
CA SER A 71 -21.22 25.40 -17.38
C SER A 71 -22.28 26.39 -16.93
N ASP A 72 -21.90 27.67 -17.04
CA ASP A 72 -22.73 28.81 -17.43
C ASP A 72 -24.24 28.66 -17.21
N ASP A 73 -24.75 29.40 -16.22
CA ASP A 73 -26.00 30.12 -16.43
C ASP A 73 -25.90 31.50 -15.79
N SER A 74 -25.45 32.46 -16.61
CA SER A 74 -25.69 33.87 -16.36
C SER A 74 -26.19 34.49 -17.67
N SER A 75 -27.50 34.72 -17.74
CA SER A 75 -28.10 35.77 -18.54
C SER A 75 -29.30 36.32 -17.80
N ASP A 76 -29.00 37.37 -17.04
CA ASP A 76 -29.87 38.46 -16.61
C ASP A 76 -30.88 38.85 -17.71
N ASP A 77 -32.17 38.84 -17.40
CA ASP A 77 -33.18 39.57 -18.19
C ASP A 77 -34.02 40.41 -17.22
N SER A 78 -33.57 41.66 -17.09
CA SER A 78 -34.29 42.76 -16.48
C SER A 78 -35.03 43.52 -17.58
N SER A 79 -36.38 43.56 -17.59
CA SER A 79 -37.17 44.80 -17.81
C SER A 79 -38.69 44.58 -17.90
N GLU A 80 -39.39 45.43 -17.13
CA GLU A 80 -40.66 46.14 -17.42
C GLU A 80 -42.02 45.40 -17.56
N GLY A 81 -42.94 45.83 -16.68
CA GLY A 81 -44.39 45.60 -16.71
C GLY A 81 -45.06 45.98 -15.40
#